data_AF-H9LIY5-F1
#
_entry.id   AF-H9LIY5-F1
#
_cell.length_a   1.000
_cell.length_b   1.000
_cell.length_c   1.000
_cell.angle_alpha   90.00
_cell.angle_beta   90.00
_cell.angle_gamma   90.00
#
_symmetry.space_group_name_H-M   'P 1'
#
loop_
_entity.id
_entity.type
_entity.pdbx_description
1 polymer ?
#
loop_
_entity_poly.entity_id
_entity_poly.type
_entity_poly.pdbx_seq_one_letter_code
_entity_poly.pdbx_strand_id
1 'polypeptide(L)'
;KEIESKPTSTCWGAKMPFANCMFEVSNGGGGWVQDVSFSASGELLAFVGHDSSISVVNGVNNQQLAVLKGALLPMLSLTWIGPHSIVAAGHDCVPKLFRYSDDGNVTFVSDLDIPQEKEAGTMSAMNRFRNLDKKATADSSTELKTKHQNTITQVSIYSGTKDNCNKFCTTGKDGQMIIWDVKSLESSISGLKIS
;
A
#
# COMPACT_ATOMS: atom_id res chain seq x y z
N LYS A 1 36.92 9.83 -17.06
CA LYS A 1 37.09 8.73 -16.09
C LYS A 1 35.68 8.25 -15.80
N GLU A 2 35.26 7.13 -16.39
CA GLU A 2 33.89 6.62 -16.24
C GLU A 2 33.70 6.21 -14.77
N ILE A 3 32.73 6.82 -14.09
CA ILE A 3 32.58 6.77 -12.62
C ILE A 3 31.66 5.64 -12.15
N GLU A 4 31.00 4.90 -13.05
CA GLU A 4 30.16 3.75 -12.67
C GLU A 4 30.80 2.43 -13.06
N SER A 5 30.83 1.51 -12.10
CA SER A 5 31.16 0.11 -12.33
C SER A 5 30.17 -0.51 -13.30
N LYS A 6 30.65 -1.39 -14.19
CA LYS A 6 29.77 -2.12 -15.11
C LYS A 6 28.68 -2.89 -14.33
N PRO A 7 27.42 -2.85 -14.78
CA PRO A 7 26.33 -3.57 -14.12
C PRO A 7 26.63 -5.07 -14.02
N THR A 8 26.40 -5.66 -12.86
CA THR A 8 26.47 -7.11 -12.63
C THR A 8 25.18 -7.79 -13.09
N SER A 9 25.26 -9.04 -13.56
CA SER A 9 24.08 -9.83 -13.94
C SER A 9 23.04 -9.86 -12.80
N THR A 10 21.76 -9.75 -13.16
CA THR A 10 20.62 -9.89 -12.23
C THR A 10 19.65 -10.93 -12.76
N CYS A 11 18.60 -11.25 -11.99
CA CYS A 11 17.50 -12.10 -12.44
C CYS A 11 16.71 -11.51 -13.62
N TRP A 12 16.87 -10.22 -13.90
CA TRP A 12 16.23 -9.53 -15.02
C TRP A 12 17.07 -9.56 -16.30
N GLY A 13 18.36 -9.90 -16.20
CA GLY A 13 19.20 -10.16 -17.36
C GLY A 13 20.69 -10.03 -17.09
N ALA A 14 21.46 -10.68 -17.97
CA ALA A 14 22.92 -10.72 -17.87
C ALA A 14 23.64 -9.53 -18.52
N LYS A 15 23.03 -8.91 -19.54
CA LYS A 15 23.58 -7.75 -20.25
C LYS A 15 22.59 -6.59 -20.13
N MET A 16 23.06 -5.49 -19.56
CA MET A 16 22.26 -4.28 -19.35
C MET A 16 22.89 -3.07 -20.07
N PRO A 17 22.88 -3.05 -21.41
CA PRO A 17 23.24 -1.84 -22.13
C PRO A 17 22.18 -0.76 -21.86
N PHE A 18 22.59 0.51 -22.00
CA PHE A 18 21.70 1.65 -21.79
C PHE A 18 20.42 1.53 -22.63
N ALA A 19 19.27 1.83 -22.02
CA ALA A 19 17.93 1.79 -22.61
C ALA A 19 17.46 0.40 -23.13
N ASN A 20 18.11 -0.70 -22.76
CA ASN A 20 17.63 -2.03 -23.13
C ASN A 20 16.35 -2.40 -22.36
N CYS A 21 15.34 -2.91 -23.07
CA CYS A 21 14.18 -3.51 -22.43
C CYS A 21 14.59 -4.84 -21.78
N MET A 22 14.61 -4.86 -20.45
CA MET A 22 14.97 -6.06 -19.68
C MET A 22 13.78 -6.99 -19.49
N PHE A 23 12.59 -6.42 -19.38
CA PHE A 23 11.38 -7.16 -19.07
C PHE A 23 10.13 -6.36 -19.47
N GLU A 24 9.15 -7.05 -20.04
CA GLU A 24 7.82 -6.52 -20.38
C GLU A 24 6.78 -7.56 -19.96
N VAL A 25 5.70 -7.10 -19.32
CA VAL A 25 4.63 -7.98 -18.84
C VAL A 25 3.28 -7.29 -18.93
N SER A 26 2.24 -8.10 -19.12
CA SER A 26 0.85 -7.67 -19.02
C SER A 26 0.12 -8.56 -18.01
N ASN A 27 -0.72 -7.94 -17.19
CA ASN A 27 -1.66 -8.65 -16.31
C ASN A 27 -3.00 -8.96 -17.01
N GLY A 28 -3.10 -8.69 -18.32
CA GLY A 28 -4.28 -8.92 -19.15
C GLY A 28 -5.50 -8.04 -18.85
N GLY A 29 -5.39 -7.01 -17.99
CA GLY A 29 -6.54 -6.21 -17.55
C GLY A 29 -6.81 -4.93 -18.32
N GLY A 30 -5.85 -4.43 -19.11
CA GLY A 30 -6.04 -3.25 -19.97
C GLY A 30 -6.11 -1.90 -19.24
N GLY A 31 -5.78 -1.84 -17.94
CA GLY A 31 -5.69 -0.60 -17.19
C GLY A 31 -4.31 0.05 -17.25
N TRP A 32 -4.24 1.38 -17.11
CA TRP A 32 -2.96 2.09 -16.98
C TRP A 32 -2.24 1.68 -15.69
N VAL A 33 -0.94 1.39 -15.80
CA VAL A 33 -0.07 1.20 -14.63
C VAL A 33 0.12 2.55 -13.94
N GLN A 34 -0.29 2.64 -12.67
CA GLN A 34 -0.25 3.88 -11.91
C GLN A 34 1.04 4.04 -11.11
N ASP A 35 1.57 2.92 -10.60
CA ASP A 35 2.82 2.92 -9.84
C ASP A 35 3.54 1.57 -9.96
N VAL A 36 4.85 1.60 -9.77
CA VAL A 36 5.75 0.44 -9.80
C VAL A 36 6.76 0.53 -8.67
N SER A 37 7.10 -0.60 -8.05
CA SER A 37 8.08 -0.63 -6.97
C SER A 37 8.84 -1.95 -6.96
N PHE A 38 10.16 -1.88 -7.08
CA PHE A 38 11.03 -2.99 -6.73
C PHE A 38 11.04 -3.21 -5.21
N SER A 39 11.10 -4.47 -4.81
CA SER A 39 11.45 -4.92 -3.46
C SER A 39 12.86 -4.48 -3.07
N ALA A 40 13.23 -4.62 -1.80
CA ALA A 40 14.56 -4.24 -1.33
C ALA A 40 15.70 -5.02 -2.00
N SER A 41 15.50 -6.32 -2.28
CA SER A 41 16.48 -7.14 -3.01
C SER A 41 16.54 -6.81 -4.51
N GLY A 42 15.50 -6.18 -5.04
CA GLY A 42 15.36 -5.93 -6.49
C GLY A 42 14.89 -7.15 -7.28
N GLU A 43 14.62 -8.29 -6.64
CA GLU A 43 14.22 -9.53 -7.31
C GLU A 43 12.71 -9.61 -7.57
N LEU A 44 11.92 -8.92 -6.75
CA LEU A 44 10.48 -8.77 -6.93
C LEU A 44 10.15 -7.37 -7.44
N LEU A 45 9.28 -7.28 -8.45
CA LEU A 45 8.71 -6.05 -8.98
C LEU A 45 7.20 -6.06 -8.78
N ALA A 46 6.67 -5.10 -8.02
CA ALA A 46 5.23 -4.92 -7.84
C ALA A 46 4.74 -3.74 -8.69
N PHE A 47 3.52 -3.84 -9.20
CA PHE A 47 2.84 -2.75 -9.89
C PHE A 47 1.33 -2.77 -9.63
N VAL A 48 0.70 -1.59 -9.66
CA VAL A 48 -0.76 -1.43 -9.54
C VAL A 48 -1.32 -0.77 -10.79
N GLY A 49 -2.54 -1.18 -11.15
CA GLY A 49 -3.22 -0.71 -12.36
C GLY A 49 -4.58 -0.09 -12.10
N HIS A 50 -5.03 0.72 -13.06
CA HIS A 50 -6.39 1.26 -13.09
C HIS A 50 -7.47 0.17 -13.39
N ASP A 51 -7.05 -1.07 -13.58
CA ASP A 51 -7.91 -2.25 -13.67
C ASP A 51 -8.23 -2.88 -12.29
N SER A 52 -8.06 -2.12 -11.21
CA SER A 52 -8.26 -2.57 -9.82
C SER A 52 -7.43 -3.80 -9.45
N SER A 53 -6.17 -3.82 -9.88
CA SER A 53 -5.26 -4.92 -9.61
C SER A 53 -3.98 -4.49 -8.91
N ILE A 54 -3.42 -5.43 -8.15
CA ILE A 54 -2.01 -5.43 -7.76
C ILE A 54 -1.36 -6.67 -8.36
N SER A 55 -0.17 -6.48 -8.94
CA SER A 55 0.59 -7.53 -9.58
C SER A 55 2.00 -7.57 -9.02
N VAL A 56 2.57 -8.77 -8.91
CA VAL A 56 3.96 -8.97 -8.46
C VAL A 56 4.63 -9.93 -9.43
N VAL A 57 5.80 -9.54 -9.94
CA VAL A 57 6.65 -10.39 -10.77
C VAL A 57 7.85 -10.84 -9.96
N ASN A 58 8.10 -12.15 -10.00
CA ASN A 58 9.25 -12.75 -9.35
C ASN A 58 10.35 -13.06 -10.36
N GLY A 59 11.38 -12.21 -10.40
CA GLY A 59 12.47 -12.32 -11.34
C GLY A 59 13.31 -13.60 -11.17
N VAL A 60 13.44 -14.12 -9.94
CA VAL A 60 14.23 -15.34 -9.68
C VAL A 60 13.46 -16.62 -9.98
N ASN A 61 12.12 -16.58 -9.96
CA ASN A 61 11.27 -17.73 -10.28
C ASN A 61 10.69 -17.63 -11.70
N ASN A 62 11.56 -17.70 -12.71
CA ASN A 62 11.18 -17.66 -14.13
C ASN A 62 10.28 -16.48 -14.51
N GLN A 63 10.45 -15.33 -13.84
CA GLN A 63 9.64 -14.13 -14.06
C GLN A 63 8.12 -14.39 -13.90
N GLN A 64 7.75 -15.29 -12.97
CA GLN A 64 6.35 -15.62 -12.70
C GLN A 64 5.57 -14.37 -12.27
N LEU A 65 4.43 -14.15 -12.91
CA LEU A 65 3.49 -13.08 -12.60
C LEU A 65 2.37 -13.58 -11.68
N ALA A 66 2.25 -12.95 -10.52
CA ALA A 66 1.10 -13.07 -9.63
C ALA A 66 0.19 -11.85 -9.81
N VAL A 67 -1.12 -12.07 -9.91
CA VAL A 67 -2.10 -10.99 -10.08
C VAL A 67 -3.24 -11.19 -9.09
N LEU A 68 -3.50 -10.17 -8.27
CA LEU A 68 -4.71 -10.10 -7.47
C LEU A 68 -5.66 -9.09 -8.10
N LYS A 69 -6.81 -9.58 -8.53
CA LYS A 69 -7.97 -8.80 -8.98
C LYS A 69 -9.15 -9.16 -8.09
N GLY A 70 -9.90 -8.15 -7.64
CA GLY A 70 -11.02 -8.34 -6.72
C GLY A 70 -11.86 -7.09 -6.56
N ALA A 71 -12.69 -7.06 -5.52
CA ALA A 71 -13.51 -5.90 -5.16
C ALA A 71 -12.65 -4.78 -4.52
N LEU A 72 -11.67 -4.29 -5.28
CA LEU A 72 -10.82 -3.16 -4.94
C LEU A 72 -11.17 -1.99 -5.87
N LEU A 73 -11.04 -0.76 -5.40
CA LEU A 73 -10.97 0.38 -6.30
C LEU A 73 -9.54 0.53 -6.84
N PRO A 74 -9.35 1.24 -7.97
CA PRO A 74 -8.02 1.49 -8.52
C PRO A 74 -7.05 2.08 -7.48
N MET A 75 -5.84 1.51 -7.44
CA MET A 75 -4.75 1.99 -6.61
C MET A 75 -3.86 2.91 -7.43
N LEU A 76 -3.34 3.96 -6.80
CA LEU A 76 -2.50 4.97 -7.45
C LEU A 76 -1.04 4.88 -7.02
N SER A 77 -0.75 4.31 -5.86
CA SER A 77 0.62 4.19 -5.37
C SER A 77 0.82 2.95 -4.51
N LEU A 78 2.02 2.39 -4.55
CA LEU A 78 2.44 1.25 -3.76
C LEU A 78 3.90 1.34 -3.31
N THR A 79 4.23 0.73 -2.18
CA THR A 79 5.62 0.48 -1.79
C THR A 79 5.75 -0.81 -1.00
N TRP A 80 6.88 -1.49 -1.19
CA TRP A 80 7.29 -2.55 -0.28
C TRP A 80 7.62 -1.94 1.08
N ILE A 81 7.22 -2.63 2.14
CA ILE A 81 7.51 -2.26 3.54
C ILE A 81 8.15 -3.41 4.34
N GLY A 82 8.34 -4.54 3.69
CA GLY A 82 9.10 -5.70 4.16
C GLY A 82 9.36 -6.66 2.99
N PRO A 83 10.01 -7.81 3.22
CA PRO A 83 10.39 -8.75 2.15
C PRO A 83 9.17 -9.33 1.42
N HIS A 84 8.05 -9.50 2.14
CA HIS A 84 6.81 -10.08 1.64
C HIS A 84 5.61 -9.13 1.74
N SER A 85 5.81 -7.90 2.23
CA SER A 85 4.71 -7.00 2.62
C SER A 85 4.70 -5.74 1.76
N ILE A 86 3.54 -5.43 1.19
CA ILE A 86 3.32 -4.30 0.29
C ILE A 86 2.17 -3.46 0.84
N VAL A 87 2.36 -2.14 0.91
CA VAL A 87 1.27 -1.20 1.12
C VAL A 87 0.92 -0.57 -0.22
N ALA A 88 -0.37 -0.53 -0.53
CA ALA A 88 -0.90 0.21 -1.67
C ALA A 88 -2.13 1.02 -1.28
N ALA A 89 -2.36 2.12 -1.98
CA ALA A 89 -3.46 3.03 -1.70
C ALA A 89 -3.92 3.75 -2.99
N GLY A 90 -5.14 4.28 -2.96
CA GLY A 90 -5.73 4.97 -4.10
C GLY A 90 -7.13 5.48 -3.83
N HIS A 91 -8.06 5.09 -4.69
CA HIS A 91 -9.43 5.61 -4.71
C HIS A 91 -10.30 5.17 -3.53
N ASP A 92 -9.91 4.10 -2.81
CA ASP A 92 -10.58 3.67 -1.57
C ASP A 92 -10.31 4.62 -0.38
N CYS A 93 -9.40 5.59 -0.52
CA CYS A 93 -9.05 6.55 0.55
C CYS A 93 -8.50 5.89 1.83
N VAL A 94 -8.03 4.64 1.74
CA VAL A 94 -7.42 3.88 2.84
C VAL A 94 -6.16 3.16 2.35
N PRO A 95 -5.04 3.17 3.12
CA PRO A 95 -3.92 2.30 2.83
C PRO A 95 -4.27 0.84 3.12
N LYS A 96 -3.97 -0.04 2.16
CA LYS A 96 -4.24 -1.47 2.20
C LYS A 96 -2.94 -2.26 2.26
N LEU A 97 -2.91 -3.33 3.04
CA LEU A 97 -1.78 -4.25 3.15
C LEU A 97 -2.02 -5.48 2.28
N PHE A 98 -0.98 -5.83 1.52
CA PHE A 98 -0.90 -7.05 0.71
C PHE A 98 0.31 -7.88 1.09
N ARG A 99 0.22 -9.19 0.89
CA ARG A 99 1.29 -10.16 1.13
C ARG A 99 1.65 -10.87 -0.17
N TYR A 100 2.93 -10.91 -0.52
CA TYR A 100 3.46 -11.81 -1.52
C TYR A 100 4.04 -13.04 -0.83
N SER A 101 3.43 -14.21 -1.07
CA SER A 101 3.75 -15.46 -0.37
C SER A 101 4.69 -16.33 -1.20
N ASP A 102 5.39 -17.25 -0.54
CA ASP A 102 6.40 -18.13 -1.17
C ASP A 102 5.80 -19.10 -2.21
N ASP A 103 4.49 -19.31 -2.17
CA ASP A 103 3.73 -20.05 -3.18
C ASP A 103 3.54 -19.28 -4.50
N GLY A 104 4.07 -18.05 -4.57
CA GLY A 104 4.01 -17.19 -5.74
C GLY A 104 2.70 -16.41 -5.87
N ASN A 105 1.88 -16.34 -4.81
CA ASN A 105 0.62 -15.60 -4.82
C ASN A 105 0.71 -14.25 -4.11
N VAL A 106 -0.06 -13.27 -4.60
CA VAL A 106 -0.32 -12.01 -3.88
C VAL A 106 -1.73 -12.02 -3.30
N THR A 107 -1.85 -11.72 -2.01
CA THR A 107 -3.13 -11.72 -1.28
C THR A 107 -3.36 -10.41 -0.55
N PHE A 108 -4.62 -10.02 -0.42
CA PHE A 108 -5.03 -8.91 0.45
C PHE A 108 -5.03 -9.38 1.91
N VAL A 109 -4.48 -8.56 2.80
CA VAL A 109 -4.38 -8.89 4.23
C VAL A 109 -5.37 -8.07 5.05
N SER A 110 -5.31 -6.74 4.96
CA SER A 110 -6.14 -5.86 5.79
C SER A 110 -6.11 -4.42 5.29
N ASP A 111 -7.15 -3.66 5.64
CA ASP A 111 -7.11 -2.20 5.60
C ASP A 111 -6.34 -1.69 6.83
N LEU A 112 -5.51 -0.67 6.67
CA LEU A 112 -4.64 -0.17 7.75
C LEU A 112 -5.25 1.00 8.53
N ASP A 113 -6.49 1.38 8.20
CA ASP A 113 -7.25 2.42 8.88
C ASP A 113 -8.57 1.87 9.41
N ILE A 114 -8.47 0.90 10.31
CA ILE A 114 -9.64 0.30 10.96
C ILE A 114 -9.97 1.17 12.17
N PRO A 115 -11.16 1.77 12.24
CA PRO A 115 -11.61 2.46 13.44
C PRO A 115 -11.60 1.46 14.59
N GLN A 116 -10.82 1.73 15.64
CA GLN A 116 -11.00 0.99 16.88
C GLN A 116 -12.37 1.38 17.43
N GLU A 117 -13.30 0.42 17.48
CA GLU A 117 -14.48 0.55 18.35
C GLU A 117 -13.93 0.65 19.76
N LYS A 118 -13.72 1.88 20.24
CA LYS A 118 -13.63 2.11 21.67
C LYS A 118 -14.94 1.57 22.21
N GLU A 119 -14.88 0.54 23.06
CA GLU A 119 -16.00 0.17 23.92
C GLU A 119 -16.63 1.49 24.37
N ALA A 120 -17.94 1.62 24.22
CA ALA A 120 -18.68 2.81 24.60
C ALA A 120 -18.54 2.99 26.12
N GLY A 121 -17.39 3.52 26.54
CA GLY A 121 -17.11 3.91 27.90
C GLY A 121 -18.23 4.86 28.28
N THR A 122 -18.83 4.60 29.43
CA THR A 122 -20.07 5.23 29.89
C THR A 122 -19.97 6.73 29.67
N MET A 123 -20.55 7.23 28.57
CA MET A 123 -20.48 8.63 28.20
C MET A 123 -21.06 9.43 29.37
N SER A 124 -20.22 10.23 30.04
CA SER A 124 -20.64 10.98 31.22
C SER A 124 -21.86 11.85 30.88
N ALA A 125 -22.74 12.07 31.85
CA ALA A 125 -23.91 12.93 31.66
C ALA A 125 -23.53 14.32 31.10
N MET A 126 -22.34 14.83 31.46
CA MET A 126 -21.81 16.10 30.96
C MET A 126 -21.35 16.03 29.49
N ASN A 127 -20.77 14.92 29.04
CA ASN A 127 -20.46 14.71 27.62
C ASN A 127 -21.74 14.52 26.79
N ARG A 128 -22.77 13.87 27.36
CA ARG A 128 -24.09 13.79 26.72
C ARG A 128 -24.74 15.16 26.58
N PHE A 129 -24.67 16.00 27.61
CA PHE A 129 -25.23 17.35 27.60
C PHE A 129 -24.51 18.27 26.60
N ARG A 130 -23.17 18.23 26.53
CA ARG A 130 -22.40 18.97 25.50
C ARG A 130 -22.70 18.51 24.08
N ASN A 131 -22.99 17.22 23.89
CA ASN A 131 -23.31 16.67 22.57
C ASN A 131 -24.79 16.88 22.19
N LEU A 132 -25.68 17.13 23.14
CA LEU A 132 -27.09 17.45 22.88
C LEU A 132 -27.23 18.79 22.16
N ASP A 133 -26.44 19.81 22.54
CA ASP A 133 -26.39 21.10 21.83
C ASP A 133 -25.84 21.00 20.40
N LYS A 134 -25.09 19.93 20.10
CA LYS A 134 -24.57 19.67 18.75
C LYS A 134 -25.51 18.86 17.86
N LYS A 135 -26.59 18.29 18.41
CA LYS A 135 -27.47 17.33 17.71
C LYS A 135 -28.68 17.96 16.99
N ALA A 136 -28.60 19.23 16.63
CA ALA A 136 -29.61 19.89 15.77
C ALA A 136 -29.33 19.73 14.26
N THR A 137 -28.22 19.12 13.86
CA THR A 137 -27.96 18.71 12.47
C THR A 137 -28.24 17.22 12.32
N ALA A 138 -29.20 16.85 11.48
CA ALA A 138 -29.44 15.48 11.11
C ALA A 138 -28.13 14.78 10.69
N ASP A 139 -27.96 13.52 11.07
CA ASP A 139 -26.80 12.66 10.78
C ASP A 139 -26.69 12.33 9.28
N SER A 140 -26.52 13.34 8.42
CA SER A 140 -26.14 13.20 7.01
C SER A 140 -24.69 13.67 6.84
N SER A 141 -23.75 13.08 7.57
CA SER A 141 -22.33 13.36 7.33
C SER A 141 -21.92 12.70 6.01
N THR A 142 -21.47 13.50 5.04
CA THR A 142 -20.81 13.03 3.81
C THR A 142 -19.37 12.60 4.04
N GLU A 143 -18.91 12.57 5.30
CA GLU A 143 -17.55 12.23 5.68
C GLU A 143 -17.33 10.71 5.59
N LEU A 144 -16.18 10.33 5.03
CA LEU A 144 -15.73 8.95 4.99
C LEU A 144 -15.29 8.50 6.39
N LYS A 145 -15.37 7.19 6.66
CA LYS A 145 -14.89 6.60 7.91
C LYS A 145 -13.35 6.55 8.01
N THR A 146 -12.66 6.76 6.89
CA THR A 146 -11.21 6.78 6.75
C THR A 146 -10.65 8.13 7.19
N LYS A 147 -9.42 8.20 7.66
CA LYS A 147 -8.74 9.46 7.99
C LYS A 147 -8.59 10.34 6.75
N HIS A 148 -8.20 9.74 5.64
CA HIS A 148 -8.23 10.43 4.35
C HIS A 148 -9.67 10.58 3.88
N GLN A 149 -10.02 11.78 3.41
CA GLN A 149 -11.36 12.14 2.95
C GLN A 149 -11.44 12.24 1.43
N ASN A 150 -10.36 11.87 0.73
CA ASN A 150 -10.28 11.79 -0.71
C ASN A 150 -9.15 10.83 -1.12
N THR A 151 -9.02 10.58 -2.42
CA THR A 151 -8.07 9.65 -3.02
C THR A 151 -6.65 9.88 -2.50
N ILE A 152 -6.01 8.80 -2.03
CA ILE A 152 -4.58 8.79 -1.69
C ILE A 152 -3.79 8.72 -2.99
N THR A 153 -2.89 9.68 -3.20
CA THR A 153 -2.12 9.81 -4.44
C THR A 153 -0.71 9.26 -4.34
N GLN A 154 -0.16 9.15 -3.13
CA GLN A 154 1.21 8.67 -2.94
C GLN A 154 1.36 7.93 -1.61
N VAL A 155 2.10 6.82 -1.66
CA VAL A 155 2.62 6.11 -0.50
C VAL A 155 4.15 6.18 -0.54
N SER A 156 4.80 6.55 0.55
CA SER A 156 6.27 6.62 0.63
C SER A 156 6.80 6.13 1.97
N ILE A 157 8.00 5.59 1.99
CA ILE A 157 8.67 5.23 3.24
C ILE A 157 9.14 6.52 3.92
N TYR A 158 8.70 6.74 5.16
CA TYR A 158 9.13 7.86 5.97
C TYR A 158 10.40 7.52 6.76
N SER A 159 10.47 6.29 7.30
CA SER A 159 11.66 5.81 8.01
C SER A 159 11.80 4.29 7.94
N GLY A 160 13.04 3.82 7.82
CA GLY A 160 13.37 2.42 7.57
C GLY A 160 13.69 2.19 6.09
N THR A 161 13.59 0.94 5.65
CA THR A 161 13.84 0.53 4.27
C THR A 161 12.66 -0.27 3.74
N LYS A 162 12.68 -0.61 2.44
CA LYS A 162 11.73 -1.55 1.85
C LYS A 162 11.82 -2.97 2.44
N ASP A 163 12.95 -3.29 3.09
CA ASP A 163 13.19 -4.57 3.76
C ASP A 163 12.71 -4.56 5.20
N ASN A 164 12.77 -3.40 5.85
CA ASN A 164 12.36 -3.23 7.25
C ASN A 164 11.85 -1.79 7.45
N CYS A 165 10.58 -1.58 7.12
CA CYS A 165 9.94 -0.27 7.26
C CYS A 165 9.49 -0.05 8.71
N ASN A 166 9.86 1.08 9.28
CA ASN A 166 9.36 1.49 10.59
C ASN A 166 8.09 2.35 10.47
N LYS A 167 8.11 3.27 9.49
CA LYS A 167 7.00 4.20 9.24
C LYS A 167 6.89 4.50 7.76
N PHE A 168 5.65 4.58 7.28
CA PHE A 168 5.34 5.07 5.95
C PHE A 168 4.39 6.27 6.02
N CYS A 169 4.29 7.00 4.92
CA CYS A 169 3.50 8.21 4.79
C CYS A 169 2.54 8.08 3.61
N THR A 170 1.33 8.58 3.76
CA THR A 170 0.35 8.73 2.68
C THR A 170 0.01 10.21 2.48
N THR A 171 -0.10 10.64 1.23
CA THR A 171 -0.62 11.97 0.87
C THR A 171 -1.83 11.81 -0.05
N GLY A 172 -2.84 12.67 0.13
CA GLY A 172 -4.10 12.58 -0.61
C GLY A 172 -4.55 13.89 -1.24
N LYS A 173 -5.55 13.79 -2.13
CA LYS A 173 -6.23 14.95 -2.75
C LYS A 173 -7.04 15.78 -1.75
N ASP A 174 -7.22 15.28 -0.54
CA ASP A 174 -7.78 15.99 0.60
C ASP A 174 -6.80 16.97 1.25
N GLY A 175 -5.55 17.04 0.75
CA GLY A 175 -4.51 17.91 1.30
C GLY A 175 -3.89 17.38 2.59
N GLN A 176 -4.22 16.16 3.01
CA GLN A 176 -3.67 15.55 4.20
C GLN A 176 -2.38 14.79 3.90
N MET A 177 -1.48 14.78 4.88
CA MET A 177 -0.31 13.93 4.95
C MET A 177 -0.36 13.16 6.27
N ILE A 178 -0.42 11.83 6.21
CA ILE A 178 -0.56 10.98 7.40
C ILE A 178 0.63 10.05 7.49
N ILE A 179 1.25 10.02 8.67
CA ILE A 179 2.34 9.09 9.00
C ILE A 179 1.75 7.89 9.74
N TRP A 180 2.12 6.70 9.29
CA TRP A 180 1.67 5.41 9.82
C TRP A 180 2.87 4.69 10.43
N ASP A 181 2.75 4.32 11.70
CA ASP A 181 3.77 3.56 12.42
C ASP A 181 3.45 2.07 12.38
N VAL A 182 4.37 1.27 11.85
CA VAL A 182 4.15 -0.16 11.56
C VAL A 182 3.87 -0.94 12.85
N LYS A 183 4.65 -0.69 13.92
CA LYS A 183 4.46 -1.36 15.22
C LYS A 183 3.11 -1.00 15.86
N SER A 184 2.71 0.26 15.73
CA SER A 184 1.40 0.73 16.21
C SER A 184 0.26 0.07 15.44
N LEU A 185 0.40 -0.10 14.13
CA LEU A 185 -0.57 -0.83 13.30
C LEU A 185 -0.71 -2.28 13.73
N GLU A 186 0.40 -3.02 13.83
CA GLU A 186 0.41 -4.41 14.32
C GLU A 186 -0.22 -4.56 15.71
N SER A 187 -0.01 -3.59 16.60
CA SER A 187 -0.61 -3.60 17.94
C SER A 187 -2.11 -3.28 17.91
N SER A 188 -2.56 -2.49 16.94
CA SER A 188 -3.94 -1.99 16.85
C SER A 188 -4.90 -2.91 16.10
N ILE A 189 -4.39 -3.76 15.21
CA ILE A 189 -5.17 -4.65 14.34
C ILE A 189 -4.90 -6.10 14.75
N SER A 190 -5.90 -6.74 15.34
CA SER A 190 -5.77 -8.11 15.86
C SER A 190 -5.31 -9.09 14.77
N GLY A 191 -4.24 -9.84 15.07
CA GLY A 191 -3.67 -10.84 14.16
C GLY A 191 -2.83 -10.28 13.00
N LEU A 192 -2.65 -8.97 12.92
CA LEU A 192 -1.83 -8.36 11.87
C LEU A 192 -0.33 -8.59 12.14
N LYS A 193 0.37 -9.09 11.13
CA LYS A 193 1.84 -9.16 11.09
C LYS A 193 2.34 -8.59 9.77
N ILE A 194 3.21 -7.59 9.87
CA ILE A 194 3.76 -6.87 8.73
C ILE A 194 5.21 -7.31 8.48
N SER A 195 5.99 -7.56 9.54
CA SER A 195 7.33 -8.16 9.48
C SER A 195 7.30 -9.66 9.26
#